data_AF-A0A2Z2KNV7-F1
#
_entry.id   AF-A0A2Z2KNV7-F1
#
_cell.length_a   1.000
_cell.length_b   1.000
_cell.length_c   1.000
_cell.angle_alpha   90.00
_cell.angle_beta   90.00
_cell.angle_gamma   90.00
#
_symmetry.space_group_name_H-M   'P 1'
#
loop_
_entity.id
_entity.type
_entity.pdbx_description
1 polymer ?
#
loop_
_entity_poly.entity_id
_entity_poly.type
_entity_poly.pdbx_seq_one_letter_code
_entity_poly.pdbx_strand_id
1 'polypeptide(L)'
;MTPISRLDAFLGNSCEWNNIDFCSPTIREISSIGESVYYSHLILASFDKERILLDLFNFDKDKYETMKNEDDFDVLVSHPTIVQYICDSLSFFINKPVNFDTHTFCFIVDNQPLCNKDNYMELSSVIKMLNGSDSEKKKETKFSSSKAKELLEKRNAMLKKINKNSDDNLDLKDVLSILCVAEGNGINVFNVKELTIYQVYEHLERMSLKDSFNRILPVWANGHLGEKGQMPEWIKKTKL
;
A
#
# COMPACT_ATOMS: atom_id res chain seq x y z
N MET A 1 13.59 13.36 -1.19
CA MET A 1 12.81 13.21 -2.44
C MET A 1 11.94 11.99 -2.27
N THR A 2 10.70 11.99 -2.77
CA THR A 2 9.94 10.73 -2.86
C THR A 2 10.70 9.81 -3.81
N PRO A 3 11.04 8.57 -3.41
CA PRO A 3 11.85 7.67 -4.22
C PRO A 3 11.10 7.15 -5.46
N ILE A 4 9.79 7.45 -5.58
CA ILE A 4 8.94 7.02 -6.68
C ILE A 4 8.37 8.23 -7.42
N SER A 5 8.35 8.12 -8.75
CA SER A 5 7.59 9.01 -9.62
C SER A 5 6.10 8.64 -9.56
N ARG A 6 5.30 9.53 -8.94
CA ARG A 6 3.85 9.34 -8.84
C ARG A 6 3.17 9.26 -10.22
N LEU A 7 3.73 9.95 -11.20
CA LEU A 7 3.22 9.90 -12.57
C LEU A 7 3.41 8.50 -13.17
N ASP A 8 4.58 7.89 -12.98
CA ASP A 8 4.86 6.55 -13.49
C ASP A 8 3.96 5.50 -12.82
N ALA A 9 3.82 5.56 -11.49
CA ALA A 9 2.88 4.69 -10.76
C ALA A 9 1.43 4.87 -11.25
N PHE A 10 1.00 6.11 -11.51
CA PHE A 10 -0.34 6.39 -12.04
C PHE A 10 -0.55 5.87 -13.46
N LEU A 11 0.48 5.91 -14.31
CA LEU A 11 0.42 5.37 -15.67
C LEU A 11 0.59 3.84 -15.70
N GLY A 12 0.93 3.21 -14.58
CA GLY A 12 1.20 1.77 -14.49
C GLY A 12 2.60 1.37 -15.00
N ASN A 13 3.51 2.35 -15.10
CA ASN A 13 4.90 2.11 -15.48
C ASN A 13 5.72 1.57 -14.30
N SER A 14 6.85 0.95 -14.61
CA SER A 14 7.85 0.63 -13.58
C SER A 14 8.41 1.90 -12.95
N CYS A 15 8.82 1.78 -11.70
CA CYS A 15 9.51 2.82 -10.96
C CYS A 15 10.91 2.33 -10.62
N GLU A 16 11.91 3.06 -11.09
CA GLU A 16 13.31 2.72 -10.86
C GLU A 16 13.74 3.11 -9.44
N TRP A 17 14.31 2.16 -8.71
CA TRP A 17 14.97 2.38 -7.43
C TRP A 17 16.26 1.55 -7.38
N ASN A 18 17.40 2.19 -7.09
CA ASN A 18 18.73 1.57 -7.12
C ASN A 18 19.05 0.82 -8.44
N ASN A 19 18.71 1.42 -9.59
CA ASN A 19 18.86 0.82 -10.94
C ASN A 19 18.05 -0.48 -11.15
N ILE A 20 17.05 -0.74 -10.30
CA ILE A 20 16.15 -1.88 -10.41
C ILE A 20 14.73 -1.34 -10.59
N ASP A 21 14.03 -1.87 -11.59
CA ASP A 21 12.65 -1.54 -11.87
C ASP A 21 11.70 -2.28 -10.91
N PHE A 22 10.81 -1.51 -10.27
CA PHE A 22 9.72 -2.04 -9.46
C PHE A 22 8.38 -1.81 -10.13
N CYS A 23 7.51 -2.80 -10.06
CA CYS A 23 6.19 -2.75 -10.66
C CYS A 23 5.10 -2.89 -9.59
N SER A 24 4.05 -2.09 -9.74
CA SER A 24 2.78 -2.34 -9.06
C SER A 24 2.05 -3.45 -9.81
N PRO A 25 1.69 -4.58 -9.16
CA PRO A 25 1.02 -5.67 -9.84
C PRO A 25 -0.37 -5.26 -10.32
N THR A 26 -0.75 -5.77 -11.48
CA THR A 26 -2.09 -5.70 -12.02
C THR A 26 -3.06 -6.56 -11.24
N ILE A 27 -4.34 -6.19 -11.27
CA ILE A 27 -5.41 -7.03 -10.73
C ILE A 27 -5.42 -8.42 -11.37
N ARG A 28 -5.07 -8.53 -12.65
CA ARG A 28 -4.90 -9.82 -13.34
C ARG A 28 -3.80 -10.66 -12.70
N GLU A 29 -2.64 -10.08 -12.42
CA GLU A 29 -1.53 -10.79 -11.77
C GLU A 29 -1.91 -11.23 -10.35
N ILE A 30 -2.52 -10.35 -9.57
CA ILE A 30 -3.03 -10.67 -8.22
C ILE A 30 -4.05 -11.82 -8.30
N SER A 31 -4.98 -11.77 -9.25
CA SER A 31 -5.98 -12.83 -9.45
C SER A 31 -5.35 -14.17 -9.85
N SER A 32 -4.18 -14.16 -10.48
CA SER A 32 -3.51 -15.38 -10.93
C SER A 32 -2.83 -16.13 -9.78
N ILE A 33 -2.28 -15.42 -8.81
CA ILE A 33 -1.64 -15.99 -7.61
C ILE A 33 -2.62 -16.15 -6.44
N GLY A 34 -3.73 -15.42 -6.46
CA GLY A 34 -4.70 -15.34 -5.38
C GLY A 34 -4.40 -14.18 -4.42
N GLU A 35 -5.48 -13.57 -3.93
CA GLU A 35 -5.42 -12.38 -3.07
C GLU A 35 -4.67 -12.64 -1.75
N SER A 36 -4.86 -13.81 -1.14
CA SER A 36 -4.15 -14.20 0.08
C SER A 36 -2.63 -14.27 -0.12
N VAL A 37 -2.19 -14.82 -1.26
CA VAL A 37 -0.77 -14.95 -1.60
C VAL A 37 -0.17 -13.58 -1.85
N TYR A 38 -0.90 -12.70 -2.57
CA TYR A 38 -0.51 -11.31 -2.73
C TYR A 38 -0.32 -10.58 -1.39
N TYR A 39 -1.24 -10.74 -0.44
CA TYR A 39 -1.08 -10.15 0.90
C TYR A 39 0.11 -10.72 1.66
N SER A 40 0.40 -12.01 1.53
CA SER A 40 1.62 -12.61 2.09
C SER A 40 2.87 -11.97 1.49
N HIS A 41 2.91 -11.74 0.18
CA HIS A 41 4.04 -11.03 -0.46
C HIS A 41 4.22 -9.61 0.08
N LEU A 42 3.14 -8.86 0.30
CA LEU A 42 3.22 -7.53 0.92
C LEU A 42 3.75 -7.58 2.36
N ILE A 43 3.33 -8.56 3.16
CA ILE A 43 3.80 -8.71 4.54
C ILE A 43 5.29 -9.08 4.55
N LEU A 44 5.73 -10.02 3.71
CA LEU A 44 7.13 -10.44 3.61
C LEU A 44 8.03 -9.31 3.12
N ALA A 45 7.61 -8.60 2.06
CA ALA A 45 8.33 -7.44 1.53
C ALA A 45 8.31 -6.22 2.48
N SER A 46 7.49 -6.25 3.53
CA SER A 46 7.47 -5.17 4.52
C SER A 46 8.64 -5.24 5.50
N PHE A 47 9.31 -6.40 5.61
CA PHE A 47 10.34 -6.72 6.59
C PHE A 47 9.92 -6.46 8.06
N ASP A 48 8.63 -6.44 8.35
CA ASP A 48 8.12 -6.31 9.71
C ASP A 48 8.23 -7.66 10.42
N LYS A 49 9.22 -7.79 11.32
CA LYS A 49 9.48 -9.07 11.98
C LYS A 49 8.29 -9.56 12.81
N GLU A 50 7.52 -8.65 13.41
CA GLU A 50 6.37 -9.01 14.24
C GLU A 50 5.31 -9.67 13.36
N ARG A 51 4.95 -9.01 12.27
CA ARG A 51 3.92 -9.50 11.35
C ARG A 51 4.35 -10.76 10.63
N ILE A 52 5.60 -10.85 10.20
CA ILE A 52 6.08 -12.05 9.51
C ILE A 52 6.08 -13.23 10.48
N LEU A 53 6.73 -13.11 11.64
CA LEU A 53 6.88 -14.23 12.56
C LEU A 53 5.55 -14.64 13.17
N LEU A 54 4.74 -13.70 13.66
CA LEU A 54 3.49 -14.02 14.36
C LEU A 54 2.33 -14.29 13.40
N ASP A 55 2.12 -13.46 12.37
CA ASP A 55 0.93 -13.58 11.52
C ASP A 55 1.11 -14.64 10.42
N LEU A 56 2.30 -14.78 9.83
CA LEU A 56 2.54 -15.74 8.72
C LEU A 56 3.09 -17.08 9.20
N PHE A 57 4.08 -17.06 10.09
CA PHE A 57 4.76 -18.29 10.55
C PHE A 57 4.24 -18.81 11.88
N ASN A 58 3.31 -18.11 12.53
CA ASN A 58 2.72 -18.49 13.81
C ASN A 58 3.78 -18.85 14.86
N PHE A 59 4.84 -18.01 14.95
CA PHE A 59 5.87 -18.17 15.96
C PHE A 59 5.29 -18.03 17.36
N ASP A 60 5.88 -18.78 18.27
CA ASP A 60 5.55 -18.69 19.68
C ASP A 60 5.86 -17.28 20.23
N LYS A 61 4.91 -16.70 20.96
CA LYS A 61 5.03 -15.33 21.48
C LYS A 61 6.15 -15.19 22.49
N ASP A 62 6.40 -16.21 23.31
CA ASP A 62 7.47 -16.16 24.31
C ASP A 62 8.82 -16.17 23.62
N LYS A 63 8.97 -16.93 22.53
CA LYS A 63 10.15 -16.86 21.66
C LYS A 63 10.31 -15.49 21.00
N TYR A 64 9.24 -14.92 20.47
CA TYR A 64 9.29 -13.58 19.86
C TYR A 64 9.76 -12.50 20.85
N GLU A 65 9.30 -12.54 22.10
CA GLU A 65 9.71 -11.55 23.11
C GLU A 65 11.23 -11.57 23.37
N THR A 66 11.93 -12.69 23.15
CA THR A 66 13.40 -12.74 23.25
C THR A 66 14.12 -11.97 22.14
N MET A 67 13.52 -11.84 20.95
CA MET A 67 14.10 -11.23 19.76
C MET A 67 13.49 -9.85 19.44
N LYS A 68 12.54 -9.38 20.25
CA LYS A 68 11.76 -8.17 20.00
C LYS A 68 12.61 -6.91 19.81
N ASN A 69 13.72 -6.82 20.55
CA ASN A 69 14.63 -5.66 20.52
C ASN A 69 15.74 -5.80 19.47
N GLU A 70 15.83 -6.93 18.79
CA GLU A 70 16.78 -7.13 17.70
C GLU A 70 16.29 -6.44 16.43
N ASP A 71 17.20 -6.16 15.50
CA ASP A 71 16.86 -5.54 14.22
C ASP A 71 16.05 -6.51 13.35
N ASP A 72 15.02 -6.00 12.69
CA ASP A 72 14.09 -6.82 11.91
C ASP A 72 14.83 -7.57 10.79
N PHE A 73 15.77 -6.92 10.11
CA PHE A 73 16.51 -7.55 9.02
C PHE A 73 17.36 -8.71 9.53
N ASP A 74 18.15 -8.50 10.58
CA ASP A 74 19.02 -9.53 11.17
C ASP A 74 18.22 -10.77 11.58
N VAL A 75 17.09 -10.57 12.27
CA VAL A 75 16.23 -11.68 12.71
C VAL A 75 15.67 -12.44 11.52
N LEU A 76 15.14 -11.74 10.53
CA LEU A 76 14.52 -12.37 9.35
C LEU A 76 15.55 -13.12 8.51
N VAL A 77 16.75 -12.58 8.30
CA VAL A 77 17.80 -13.24 7.50
C VAL A 77 18.46 -14.41 8.21
N SER A 78 18.35 -14.49 9.54
CA SER A 78 18.82 -15.65 10.31
C SER A 78 18.02 -16.94 10.03
N HIS A 79 16.85 -16.83 9.40
CA HIS A 79 15.96 -17.94 9.08
C HIS A 79 15.93 -18.22 7.57
N PRO A 80 16.63 -19.28 7.07
CA PRO A 80 16.74 -19.55 5.63
C PRO A 80 15.40 -19.69 4.91
N THR A 81 14.41 -20.30 5.56
CA THR A 81 13.06 -20.45 5.00
C THR A 81 12.39 -19.09 4.79
N ILE A 82 12.50 -18.17 5.76
CA ILE A 82 11.92 -16.82 5.66
C ILE A 82 12.63 -16.04 4.55
N VAL A 83 13.96 -16.14 4.46
CA VAL A 83 14.74 -15.52 3.39
C VAL A 83 14.25 -15.95 2.01
N GLN A 84 13.97 -17.24 1.81
CA GLN A 84 13.43 -17.73 0.54
C GLN A 84 12.07 -17.08 0.22
N TYR A 85 11.15 -17.04 1.20
CA TYR A 85 9.86 -16.39 1.01
C TYR A 85 9.96 -14.89 0.75
N ILE A 86 10.93 -14.20 1.35
CA ILE A 86 11.23 -12.79 1.03
C ILE A 86 11.77 -12.67 -0.40
N CYS A 87 12.69 -13.55 -0.83
CA CYS A 87 13.20 -13.57 -2.21
C CYS A 87 12.05 -13.75 -3.22
N ASP A 88 11.15 -14.70 -2.98
CA ASP A 88 9.99 -14.94 -3.85
C ASP A 88 9.08 -13.71 -3.91
N SER A 89 8.86 -13.05 -2.77
CA SER A 89 8.03 -11.85 -2.67
C SER A 89 8.63 -10.64 -3.37
N LEU A 90 9.94 -10.41 -3.20
CA LEU A 90 10.65 -9.35 -3.92
C LEU A 90 10.67 -9.64 -5.42
N SER A 91 10.84 -10.91 -5.81
CA SER A 91 10.83 -11.32 -7.22
C SER A 91 9.50 -11.01 -7.90
N PHE A 92 8.39 -11.17 -7.17
CA PHE A 92 7.05 -10.81 -7.65
C PHE A 92 6.91 -9.30 -7.95
N PHE A 93 7.45 -8.42 -7.11
CA PHE A 93 7.36 -6.96 -7.34
C PHE A 93 8.37 -6.42 -8.37
N ILE A 94 9.46 -7.15 -8.61
CA ILE A 94 10.54 -6.74 -9.54
C ILE A 94 10.37 -7.42 -10.91
N ASN A 95 9.55 -8.48 -11.00
CA ASN A 95 9.43 -9.34 -12.18
C ASN A 95 10.78 -9.94 -12.64
N LYS A 96 11.70 -10.16 -11.69
CA LYS A 96 13.01 -10.79 -11.90
C LYS A 96 13.38 -11.64 -10.68
N PRO A 97 14.19 -12.70 -10.86
CA PRO A 97 14.62 -13.53 -9.74
C PRO A 97 15.52 -12.74 -8.78
N VAL A 98 15.13 -12.72 -7.51
CA VAL A 98 15.89 -12.19 -6.39
C VAL A 98 16.53 -13.37 -5.64
N ASN A 99 17.81 -13.26 -5.33
CA ASN A 99 18.53 -14.25 -4.52
C ASN A 99 19.14 -13.57 -3.30
N PHE A 100 19.37 -14.32 -2.23
CA PHE A 100 20.09 -13.83 -1.06
C PHE A 100 21.53 -14.34 -1.06
N ASP A 101 22.49 -13.43 -0.98
CA ASP A 101 23.89 -13.75 -0.79
C ASP A 101 24.23 -13.78 0.69
N THR A 102 24.51 -14.98 1.19
CA THR A 102 24.87 -15.24 2.59
C THR A 102 26.24 -14.69 2.99
N HIS A 103 27.13 -14.40 2.02
CA HIS A 103 28.45 -13.83 2.32
C HIS A 103 28.36 -12.32 2.59
N THR A 104 27.54 -11.62 1.82
CA THR A 104 27.37 -10.16 1.93
C THR A 104 26.11 -9.75 2.71
N PHE A 105 25.28 -10.71 3.12
CA PHE A 105 23.97 -10.48 3.77
C PHE A 105 23.10 -9.51 2.97
N CYS A 106 23.01 -9.74 1.66
CA CYS A 106 22.36 -8.85 0.72
C CYS A 106 21.42 -9.62 -0.21
N PHE A 107 20.23 -9.08 -0.46
CA PHE A 107 19.38 -9.50 -1.56
C PHE A 107 19.92 -8.93 -2.87
N ILE A 108 19.96 -9.74 -3.92
CA ILE A 108 20.61 -9.46 -5.20
C ILE A 108 19.66 -9.77 -6.35
N VAL A 109 19.64 -8.90 -7.36
CA VAL A 109 18.94 -9.08 -8.64
C VAL A 109 19.95 -8.85 -9.76
N ASP A 110 20.03 -9.76 -10.74
CA ASP A 110 20.96 -9.64 -11.88
C ASP A 110 22.43 -9.33 -11.47
N ASN A 111 22.90 -9.95 -10.37
CA ASN A 111 24.22 -9.70 -9.74
C ASN A 111 24.44 -8.27 -9.20
N GLN A 112 23.38 -7.47 -9.08
CA GLN A 112 23.40 -6.15 -8.46
C GLN A 112 22.78 -6.19 -7.05
N PRO A 113 23.38 -5.50 -6.06
CA PRO A 113 22.82 -5.45 -4.72
C PRO A 113 21.50 -4.69 -4.73
N LEU A 114 20.43 -5.36 -4.32
CA LEU A 114 19.10 -4.80 -4.20
C LEU A 114 18.94 -4.15 -2.83
N CYS A 115 19.03 -4.95 -1.76
CA CYS A 115 18.89 -4.45 -0.40
C CYS A 115 19.69 -5.23 0.64
N ASN A 116 20.05 -4.54 1.70
CA ASN A 116 20.73 -5.06 2.88
C ASN A 116 20.14 -4.39 4.13
N LYS A 117 20.78 -4.61 5.28
CA LYS A 117 20.40 -4.01 6.56
C LYS A 117 20.26 -2.48 6.54
N ASP A 118 21.03 -1.79 5.70
CA ASP A 118 21.07 -0.32 5.69
C ASP A 118 19.88 0.30 4.93
N ASN A 119 19.30 -0.43 3.96
CA ASN A 119 18.30 0.14 3.04
C ASN A 119 17.00 -0.67 2.90
N TYR A 120 16.83 -1.81 3.59
CA TYR A 120 15.61 -2.64 3.48
C TYR A 120 14.33 -1.87 3.84
N MET A 121 14.40 -0.92 4.78
CA MET A 121 13.25 -0.08 5.15
C MET A 121 12.85 0.89 4.04
N GLU A 122 13.83 1.37 3.26
CA GLU A 122 13.56 2.21 2.10
C GLU A 122 12.89 1.39 0.99
N LEU A 123 13.41 0.19 0.72
CA LEU A 123 12.78 -0.77 -0.20
C LEU A 123 11.33 -1.10 0.21
N SER A 124 11.12 -1.42 1.49
CA SER A 124 9.78 -1.67 2.07
C SER A 124 8.84 -0.48 1.83
N SER A 125 9.35 0.75 1.96
CA SER A 125 8.56 1.96 1.68
C SER A 125 8.22 2.12 0.19
N VAL A 126 9.16 1.79 -0.71
CA VAL A 126 8.94 1.81 -2.17
C VAL A 126 7.82 0.85 -2.54
N ILE A 127 7.90 -0.40 -2.08
CA ILE A 127 6.89 -1.42 -2.36
C ILE A 127 5.53 -1.00 -1.78
N LYS A 128 5.48 -0.49 -0.55
CA LYS A 128 4.22 0.00 0.06
C LYS A 128 3.59 1.13 -0.75
N MET A 129 4.37 2.12 -1.17
CA MET A 129 3.90 3.22 -2.02
C MET A 129 3.35 2.73 -3.36
N LEU A 130 4.06 1.82 -4.04
CA LEU A 130 3.59 1.21 -5.31
C LEU A 130 2.35 0.34 -5.15
N ASN A 131 2.00 -0.07 -3.93
CA ASN A 131 0.80 -0.87 -3.68
C ASN A 131 -0.32 -0.05 -3.00
N GLY A 132 -0.25 1.28 -3.08
CA GLY A 132 -1.27 2.19 -2.54
C GLY A 132 -1.37 2.21 -1.01
N SER A 133 -0.35 1.67 -0.32
CA SER A 133 -0.20 1.72 1.12
C SER A 133 0.70 2.90 1.47
N ASP A 134 0.11 4.09 1.58
CA ASP A 134 0.91 5.30 1.82
C ASP A 134 1.63 5.21 3.18
N SER A 135 2.95 5.06 3.12
CA SER A 135 3.87 5.29 4.23
C SER A 135 4.34 6.74 4.22
N GLU A 136 3.43 7.72 4.29
CA GLU A 136 3.85 9.06 4.69
C GLU A 136 4.04 9.11 6.20
N LYS A 137 5.30 8.94 6.61
CA LYS A 137 5.83 9.65 7.77
C LYS A 137 5.40 11.10 7.63
N LYS A 138 4.48 11.51 8.51
CA LYS A 138 4.35 12.84 9.12
C LYS A 138 5.39 13.84 8.59
N LYS A 139 5.17 14.41 7.40
CA LYS A 139 5.63 15.78 7.20
C LYS A 139 4.61 16.62 7.91
N GLU A 140 5.08 17.29 8.96
CA GLU A 140 4.41 18.43 9.56
C GLU A 140 4.32 19.58 8.54
N THR A 141 3.63 19.37 7.42
CA THR A 141 2.79 20.45 6.94
C THR A 141 1.73 20.61 8.00
N LYS A 142 1.68 21.78 8.65
CA LYS A 142 0.60 22.18 9.55
C LYS A 142 -0.73 22.02 8.80
N PHE A 143 -1.31 20.83 8.86
CA PHE A 143 -2.65 20.54 8.38
C PHE A 143 -3.60 21.11 9.44
N SER A 144 -4.24 22.23 9.12
CA SER A 144 -5.30 22.84 9.93
C SER A 144 -6.63 22.09 9.83
N SER A 145 -6.62 20.77 9.62
CA SER A 145 -7.85 19.99 9.65
C SER A 145 -7.63 18.65 10.33
N SER A 146 -8.07 18.61 11.57
CA SER A 146 -8.34 17.41 12.35
C SER A 146 -9.14 16.33 11.60
N LYS A 147 -9.85 16.67 10.49
CA LYS A 147 -10.78 15.78 9.78
C LYS A 147 -10.14 14.73 8.85
N ALA A 148 -9.01 15.02 8.20
CA ALA A 148 -8.34 14.02 7.35
C ALA A 148 -7.61 12.96 8.19
N LYS A 149 -7.02 13.41 9.31
CA LYS A 149 -6.52 12.54 10.36
C LYS A 149 -7.65 11.75 11.02
N GLU A 150 -8.81 12.37 11.25
CA GLU A 150 -10.02 11.68 11.70
C GLU A 150 -10.53 10.65 10.69
N LEU A 151 -10.37 10.86 9.37
CA LEU A 151 -10.86 9.92 8.35
C LEU A 151 -9.94 8.71 8.23
N LEU A 152 -8.62 8.91 8.34
CA LEU A 152 -7.60 7.84 8.34
C LEU A 152 -7.57 7.12 9.71
N GLU A 153 -7.75 7.84 10.81
CA GLU A 153 -7.99 7.26 12.14
C GLU A 153 -9.37 6.61 12.22
N LYS A 154 -10.42 7.09 11.52
CA LYS A 154 -11.71 6.38 11.37
C LYS A 154 -11.57 5.15 10.48
N ARG A 155 -10.74 5.18 9.44
CA ARG A 155 -10.41 3.99 8.62
C ARG A 155 -9.64 2.97 9.45
N ASN A 156 -8.60 3.36 10.18
CA ASN A 156 -7.82 2.48 11.04
C ASN A 156 -8.56 2.05 12.32
N ALA A 157 -9.44 2.87 12.88
CA ALA A 157 -10.31 2.53 14.00
C ALA A 157 -11.55 1.75 13.56
N MET A 158 -12.03 1.91 12.32
CA MET A 158 -12.97 0.98 11.68
C MET A 158 -12.28 -0.35 11.51
N LEU A 159 -11.10 -0.42 10.86
CA LEU A 159 -10.32 -1.66 10.71
C LEU A 159 -10.04 -2.36 12.07
N LYS A 160 -9.76 -1.60 13.14
CA LYS A 160 -9.57 -2.15 14.50
C LYS A 160 -10.87 -2.49 15.26
N LYS A 161 -12.00 -1.83 14.98
CA LYS A 161 -13.33 -2.17 15.57
C LYS A 161 -14.05 -3.28 14.79
N ILE A 162 -13.79 -3.40 13.50
CA ILE A 162 -14.32 -4.42 12.58
C ILE A 162 -13.61 -5.76 12.82
N ASN A 163 -12.35 -5.77 13.26
CA ASN A 163 -11.66 -6.99 13.72
C ASN A 163 -12.28 -7.66 14.97
N LYS A 164 -13.36 -7.12 15.56
CA LYS A 164 -14.12 -7.80 16.61
C LYS A 164 -15.42 -8.45 16.12
N ASN A 165 -15.90 -8.13 14.91
CA ASN A 165 -17.06 -8.73 14.27
C ASN A 165 -16.77 -8.88 12.77
N SER A 166 -16.32 -10.06 12.37
CA SER A 166 -16.14 -10.49 10.98
C SER A 166 -17.45 -10.31 10.18
N ASP A 167 -17.48 -9.33 9.26
CA ASP A 167 -18.27 -9.33 8.00
C ASP A 167 -18.24 -7.98 7.23
N ASP A 168 -17.66 -6.90 7.76
CA ASP A 168 -17.78 -5.53 7.19
C ASP A 168 -16.49 -4.94 6.60
N ASN A 169 -15.52 -5.76 6.17
CA ASN A 169 -14.37 -5.29 5.40
C ASN A 169 -14.73 -5.31 3.90
N LEU A 170 -14.47 -4.21 3.17
CA LEU A 170 -14.54 -4.21 1.71
C LEU A 170 -13.40 -5.07 1.16
N ASP A 171 -13.76 -6.19 0.54
CA ASP A 171 -12.80 -7.05 -0.14
C ASP A 171 -12.31 -6.37 -1.42
N LEU A 172 -11.17 -6.84 -1.97
CA LEU A 172 -10.66 -6.32 -3.24
C LEU A 172 -11.75 -6.36 -4.33
N LYS A 173 -12.51 -7.47 -4.41
CA LYS A 173 -13.65 -7.60 -5.32
C LYS A 173 -14.68 -6.47 -5.17
N ASP A 174 -15.01 -6.06 -3.94
CA ASP A 174 -15.98 -5.00 -3.70
C ASP A 174 -15.44 -3.66 -4.18
N VAL A 175 -14.16 -3.38 -3.93
CA VAL A 175 -13.47 -2.21 -4.47
C VAL A 175 -13.54 -2.19 -6.00
N LEU A 176 -13.25 -3.31 -6.66
CA LEU A 176 -13.33 -3.40 -8.12
C LEU A 176 -14.77 -3.19 -8.62
N SER A 177 -15.76 -3.76 -7.94
CA SER A 177 -17.17 -3.61 -8.27
C SER A 177 -17.61 -2.16 -8.18
N ILE A 178 -17.24 -1.45 -7.10
CA ILE A 178 -17.50 -0.02 -6.93
C ILE A 178 -16.92 0.78 -8.10
N LEU A 179 -15.66 0.53 -8.46
CA LEU A 179 -15.03 1.22 -9.59
C LEU A 179 -15.71 0.94 -10.93
N CYS A 180 -16.18 -0.29 -11.15
CA CYS A 180 -16.86 -0.67 -12.39
C CYS A 180 -18.25 -0.03 -12.54
N VAL A 181 -18.90 0.31 -11.42
CA VAL A 181 -20.25 0.91 -11.42
C VAL A 181 -20.18 2.45 -11.39
N ALA A 182 -19.06 3.02 -10.96
CA ALA A 182 -18.90 4.46 -10.83
C ALA A 182 -19.00 5.20 -12.17
N GLU A 183 -19.87 6.21 -12.22
CA GLU A 183 -20.17 6.93 -13.45
C GLU A 183 -19.02 7.84 -13.93
N GLY A 184 -18.71 7.72 -15.22
CA GLY A 184 -17.82 8.65 -15.94
C GLY A 184 -16.32 8.43 -15.69
N ASN A 185 -15.90 7.26 -15.20
CA ASN A 185 -14.48 6.92 -15.06
C ASN A 185 -13.94 6.00 -16.19
N GLY A 186 -14.82 5.41 -17.01
CA GLY A 186 -14.44 4.50 -18.09
C GLY A 186 -13.95 3.11 -17.65
N ILE A 187 -13.98 2.82 -16.34
CA ILE A 187 -13.60 1.54 -15.76
C ILE A 187 -14.83 0.63 -15.74
N ASN A 188 -14.68 -0.62 -16.17
CA ASN A 188 -15.73 -1.62 -16.19
C ASN A 188 -15.13 -3.03 -15.98
N VAL A 189 -16.01 -4.02 -15.83
CA VAL A 189 -15.60 -5.39 -15.51
C VAL A 189 -14.64 -6.01 -16.53
N PHE A 190 -14.64 -5.53 -17.78
CA PHE A 190 -13.79 -6.06 -18.84
C PHE A 190 -12.36 -5.49 -18.81
N ASN A 191 -12.18 -4.25 -18.34
CA ASN A 191 -10.87 -3.58 -18.33
C ASN A 191 -10.24 -3.44 -16.93
N VAL A 192 -11.03 -3.55 -15.84
CA VAL A 192 -10.54 -3.34 -14.47
C VAL A 192 -9.37 -4.27 -14.09
N LYS A 193 -9.31 -5.46 -14.69
CA LYS A 193 -8.22 -6.43 -14.49
C LYS A 193 -6.85 -5.93 -14.99
N GLU A 194 -6.82 -4.94 -15.88
CA GLU A 194 -5.60 -4.40 -16.49
C GLU A 194 -5.01 -3.26 -15.66
N LEU A 195 -5.77 -2.73 -14.70
CA LEU A 195 -5.28 -1.72 -13.79
C LEU A 195 -4.29 -2.33 -12.79
N THR A 196 -3.26 -1.55 -12.43
CA THR A 196 -2.42 -1.84 -11.27
C THR A 196 -3.19 -1.62 -9.98
N ILE A 197 -2.79 -2.31 -8.91
CA ILE A 197 -3.41 -2.10 -7.59
C ILE A 197 -3.23 -0.66 -7.10
N TYR A 198 -2.13 0.01 -7.50
CA TYR A 198 -1.96 1.44 -7.29
C TYR A 198 -3.07 2.25 -7.96
N GLN A 199 -3.31 2.03 -9.25
CA GLN A 199 -4.34 2.73 -10.01
C GLN A 199 -5.73 2.49 -9.42
N VAL A 200 -6.02 1.26 -8.99
CA VAL A 200 -7.29 0.92 -8.32
C VAL A 200 -7.52 1.79 -7.08
N TYR A 201 -6.53 1.86 -6.17
CA TYR A 201 -6.68 2.67 -4.96
C TYR A 201 -6.71 4.17 -5.23
N GLU A 202 -5.88 4.67 -6.15
CA GLU A 202 -5.88 6.08 -6.55
C GLU A 202 -7.23 6.48 -7.18
N HIS A 203 -7.81 5.65 -8.04
CA HIS A 203 -9.13 5.89 -8.62
C HIS A 203 -10.24 5.84 -7.58
N LEU A 204 -10.17 4.92 -6.62
CA LEU A 204 -11.14 4.83 -5.52
C LEU A 204 -11.11 6.09 -4.65
N GLU A 205 -9.92 6.59 -4.32
CA GLU A 205 -9.77 7.83 -3.55
C GLU A 205 -10.34 9.03 -4.30
N ARG A 206 -10.00 9.20 -5.59
CA ARG A 206 -10.53 10.29 -6.43
C ARG A 206 -12.04 10.23 -6.58
N MET A 207 -12.61 9.03 -6.72
CA MET A 207 -14.05 8.81 -6.76
C MET A 207 -14.72 9.22 -5.44
N SER A 208 -14.15 8.80 -4.30
CA SER A 208 -14.64 9.20 -2.97
C SER A 208 -14.62 10.72 -2.77
N LEU A 209 -13.59 11.41 -3.27
CA LEU A 209 -13.50 12.87 -3.26
C LEU A 209 -14.57 13.52 -4.16
N LYS A 210 -14.78 12.99 -5.37
CA LYS A 210 -15.84 13.44 -6.29
C LYS A 210 -17.22 13.28 -5.66
N ASP A 211 -17.51 12.13 -5.07
CA ASP A 211 -18.80 11.85 -4.42
C ASP A 211 -19.03 12.76 -3.21
N SER A 212 -17.99 12.98 -2.41
CA SER A 212 -18.02 13.92 -1.29
C SER A 212 -18.33 15.34 -1.77
N PHE A 213 -17.69 15.77 -2.86
CA PHE A 213 -17.95 17.06 -3.49
C PHE A 213 -19.39 17.17 -3.98
N ASN A 214 -19.88 16.17 -4.72
CA ASN A 214 -21.25 16.13 -5.25
C ASN A 214 -22.32 16.15 -4.16
N ARG A 215 -22.05 15.57 -2.98
CA ARG A 215 -22.95 15.64 -1.82
C ARG A 215 -22.97 17.01 -1.16
N ILE A 216 -21.83 17.70 -1.10
CA ILE A 216 -21.70 19.01 -0.44
C ILE A 216 -22.24 20.14 -1.34
N LEU A 217 -22.10 20.02 -2.66
CA LEU A 217 -22.42 21.08 -3.61
C LEU A 217 -23.90 21.58 -3.54
N PRO A 218 -24.94 20.72 -3.47
CA PRO A 218 -26.33 21.18 -3.33
C PRO A 218 -26.61 21.87 -2.00
N VAL A 219 -26.01 21.38 -0.90
CA VAL A 219 -26.13 21.99 0.43
C VAL A 219 -25.55 23.40 0.43
N TRP A 220 -24.43 23.58 -0.30
CA TRP A 220 -23.82 24.89 -0.50
C TRP A 220 -24.65 25.80 -1.41
N ALA A 221 -25.10 25.29 -2.56
CA ALA A 221 -25.91 26.06 -3.52
C ALA A 221 -27.22 26.59 -2.90
N ASN A 222 -27.78 25.87 -1.92
CA ASN A 222 -28.98 26.26 -1.19
C ASN A 222 -28.71 27.16 0.04
N GLY A 223 -27.47 27.63 0.24
CA GLY A 223 -27.12 28.58 1.30
C GLY A 223 -27.15 28.00 2.73
N HIS A 224 -27.21 26.68 2.89
CA HIS A 224 -27.30 26.02 4.21
C HIS A 224 -25.95 25.80 4.90
N LEU A 225 -24.84 26.24 4.30
CA LEU A 225 -23.56 26.36 4.99
C LEU A 225 -23.57 27.66 5.79
N GLY A 226 -23.88 27.58 7.09
CA GLY A 226 -23.88 28.74 8.00
C GLY A 226 -22.54 29.49 7.99
N GLU A 227 -22.50 30.71 8.53
CA GLU A 227 -21.41 31.71 8.46
C GLU A 227 -19.97 31.22 8.79
N LYS A 228 -19.79 29.98 9.27
CA LYS A 228 -18.49 29.33 9.54
C LYS A 228 -18.07 28.28 8.49
N GLY A 229 -18.87 28.05 7.45
CA GLY A 229 -18.66 27.03 6.43
C GLY A 229 -17.63 27.43 5.38
N GLN A 230 -16.35 27.53 5.76
CA GLN A 230 -15.29 27.68 4.75
C GLN A 230 -15.20 26.41 3.90
N MET A 231 -15.17 26.59 2.58
CA MET A 231 -14.94 25.52 1.62
C MET A 231 -13.64 24.78 1.99
N PRO A 232 -13.67 23.44 2.17
CA PRO A 232 -12.47 22.68 2.47
C PRO A 232 -11.33 23.00 1.50
N GLU A 233 -10.14 23.22 2.03
CA GLU A 233 -8.93 23.62 1.27
C GLU A 233 -8.64 22.73 0.05
N TRP A 234 -8.96 21.43 0.12
CA TRP A 234 -8.78 20.50 -1.01
C TRP A 234 -9.71 20.82 -2.19
N ILE A 235 -10.91 21.33 -1.94
CA ILE A 235 -11.84 21.74 -3.00
C ILE A 235 -11.33 23.01 -3.70
N LYS A 236 -10.77 23.97 -2.95
CA LYS A 236 -10.15 25.16 -3.53
C LYS A 236 -8.90 24.84 -4.37
N LYS A 237 -8.17 23.79 -4.00
CA LYS A 237 -6.95 23.34 -4.70
C LYS A 237 -7.25 22.48 -5.92
N THR A 238 -8.40 21.83 -5.97
CA THR A 238 -8.85 21.09 -7.15
C THR A 238 -9.39 22.09 -8.16
N LYS A 239 -8.49 22.68 -8.96
CA LYS A 239 -8.91 23.37 -10.19
C LYS A 239 -9.44 22.29 -11.13
N LEU A 240 -10.76 22.11 -11.15
CA LEU A 240 -11.46 21.56 -12.32
C LEU A 240 -11.24 22.50 -13.50
#